data_AF-A0A925VF15-F1
#
_entry.id   AF-A0A925VF15-F1
#
_cell.length_a   1.000
_cell.length_b   1.000
_cell.length_c   1.000
_cell.angle_alpha   90.00
_cell.angle_beta   90.00
_cell.angle_gamma   90.00
#
_symmetry.space_group_name_H-M   'P 1'
#
loop_
_entity.id
_entity.type
_entity.pdbx_description
1 polymer ?
#
loop_
_entity_poly.entity_id
_entity_poly.type
_entity_poly.pdbx_seq_one_letter_code
_entity_poly.pdbx_strand_id
1 'polypeptide(L)'
;GVSAGSGTLHFHVRLGAAPKHAKGPALAVRQRAPKDAVKLAMPAPVAITVLGEDALVDITRTLTAKLDVDQRKLLRRHPLRPKHVEVFAGRFPGGRTHAIIVRLAVPDEDPVVSGVLFAKQDGSVELVAISGVWGELEMFAMVDLDGDGIDELVYEDAYHEGWYLQLLYWKKGAPKIRTLTGDGV
;
A
#
# COMPACT_ATOMS: atom_id res chain seq x y z
N GLY A 1 29.94 19.05 27.33
CA GLY A 1 29.56 19.25 25.92
C GLY A 1 28.54 18.19 25.57
N VAL A 2 27.34 18.59 25.16
CA VAL A 2 26.25 17.67 24.82
C VAL A 2 26.24 17.54 23.29
N SER A 3 26.65 16.39 22.77
CA SER A 3 26.34 16.05 21.38
C SER A 3 24.89 15.60 21.33
N ALA A 4 24.06 16.32 20.58
CA ALA A 4 22.68 15.96 20.29
C ALA A 4 22.66 14.69 19.42
N GLY A 5 22.47 13.53 20.05
CA GLY A 5 22.14 12.29 19.36
C GLY A 5 20.64 12.21 19.14
N SER A 6 20.22 12.08 17.88
CA SER A 6 18.86 11.69 17.50
C SER A 6 18.57 10.30 18.07
N GLY A 7 17.91 10.26 19.23
CA GLY A 7 17.55 9.02 19.90
C GLY A 7 16.23 8.48 19.37
N THR A 8 16.26 7.73 18.27
CA THR A 8 15.13 6.88 17.88
C THR A 8 14.98 5.81 18.96
N LEU A 9 13.83 5.78 19.64
CA LEU A 9 13.53 4.77 20.66
C LEU A 9 13.33 3.42 19.95
N HIS A 10 14.31 2.54 20.01
CA HIS A 10 14.18 1.17 19.51
C HIS A 10 13.46 0.31 20.56
N PHE A 11 12.29 -0.23 20.19
CA PHE A 11 11.58 -1.20 21.02
C PHE A 11 11.96 -2.61 20.59
N HIS A 12 12.59 -3.37 21.48
CA HIS A 12 12.80 -4.81 21.28
C HIS A 12 11.59 -5.57 21.84
N VAL A 13 10.74 -6.09 20.96
CA VAL A 13 9.62 -6.96 21.36
C VAL A 13 10.08 -8.41 21.27
N ARG A 14 10.19 -9.08 22.41
CA ARG A 14 10.42 -10.52 22.46
C ARG A 14 9.10 -11.24 22.24
N LEU A 15 8.81 -11.56 20.98
CA LEU A 15 7.77 -12.52 20.66
C LEU A 15 8.21 -13.87 21.25
N GLY A 16 7.33 -14.53 22.02
CA GLY A 16 7.62 -15.86 22.55
C GLY A 16 7.86 -16.88 21.42
N ALA A 17 8.06 -18.15 21.77
CA ALA A 17 8.13 -19.20 20.75
C ALA A 17 6.83 -19.20 19.93
N ALA A 18 6.96 -19.12 18.60
CA ALA A 18 5.83 -19.30 17.71
C ALA A 18 5.17 -20.67 18.01
N PRO A 19 3.83 -20.75 18.08
CA PRO A 19 3.16 -22.04 18.21
C PRO A 19 3.65 -23.01 17.13
N LYS A 20 3.86 -24.29 17.46
CA LYS A 20 4.46 -25.29 16.55
C LYS A 20 3.74 -25.45 15.19
N HIS A 21 2.51 -24.97 15.09
CA HIS A 21 1.68 -25.03 13.89
C HIS A 21 1.44 -23.66 13.23
N ALA A 22 1.98 -22.57 13.80
CA ALA A 22 1.88 -21.25 13.22
C ALA A 22 2.80 -21.16 12.00
N LYS A 23 2.23 -20.79 10.85
CA LYS A 23 2.95 -20.51 9.60
C LYS A 23 2.60 -19.08 9.19
N GLY A 24 3.57 -18.36 8.65
CA GLY A 24 3.40 -16.99 8.18
C GLY A 24 3.83 -15.93 9.19
N PRO A 25 3.68 -14.64 8.83
CA PRO A 25 4.11 -13.51 9.63
C PRO A 25 3.33 -13.37 10.94
N ALA A 26 3.99 -12.87 11.98
CA ALA A 26 3.40 -12.60 13.28
C ALA A 26 3.07 -11.11 13.44
N LEU A 27 1.86 -10.81 13.93
CA LEU A 27 1.44 -9.44 14.22
C LEU A 27 1.52 -9.19 15.73
N ALA A 28 2.19 -8.10 16.13
CA ALA A 28 2.21 -7.63 17.50
C ALA A 28 1.27 -6.42 17.64
N VAL A 29 0.22 -6.56 18.45
CA VAL A 29 -0.71 -5.46 18.77
C VAL A 29 -0.43 -4.91 20.17
N ARG A 30 -0.49 -3.59 20.32
CA ARG A 30 -0.20 -2.90 21.60
C ARG A 30 -1.34 -3.02 22.62
N GLN A 31 -2.53 -3.46 22.20
CA GLN A 31 -3.71 -3.60 23.04
C GLN A 31 -4.11 -5.07 23.20
N ARG A 32 -5.17 -5.34 23.98
CA ARG A 32 -5.76 -6.68 24.07
C ARG A 32 -6.07 -7.15 22.65
N ALA A 33 -5.52 -8.30 22.27
CA ALA A 33 -5.81 -8.89 20.97
C ALA A 33 -7.34 -8.96 20.79
N PRO A 34 -7.87 -8.62 19.60
CA PRO A 34 -9.28 -8.81 19.31
C PRO A 34 -9.70 -10.25 19.64
N LYS A 35 -10.98 -10.45 19.98
CA LYS A 35 -11.48 -11.79 20.33
C LYS A 35 -11.25 -12.78 19.19
N ASP A 36 -11.28 -12.29 17.96
CA ASP A 36 -10.89 -13.02 16.78
C ASP A 36 -9.42 -12.74 16.45
N ALA A 37 -8.66 -13.77 16.13
CA ALA A 37 -7.26 -13.60 15.76
C ALA A 37 -7.17 -12.69 14.53
N VAL A 38 -6.42 -11.59 14.64
CA VAL A 38 -6.09 -10.74 13.48
C VAL A 38 -5.37 -11.60 12.45
N LYS A 39 -5.96 -11.72 11.26
CA LYS A 39 -5.39 -12.51 10.17
C LYS A 39 -4.75 -11.55 9.17
N LEU A 40 -3.45 -11.71 8.98
CA LEU A 40 -2.80 -11.14 7.81
C LEU A 40 -3.24 -11.94 6.58
N ALA A 41 -3.95 -11.29 5.66
CA ALA A 41 -4.29 -11.87 4.37
C ALA A 41 -3.29 -11.35 3.34
N MET A 42 -2.71 -12.27 2.57
CA MET A 42 -1.99 -11.96 1.34
C MET A 42 -2.91 -12.29 0.18
N PRO A 43 -3.89 -11.42 -0.14
CA PRO A 43 -4.86 -11.70 -1.19
C PRO A 43 -4.17 -11.84 -2.53
N ALA A 44 -4.64 -12.77 -3.36
CA ALA A 44 -4.25 -12.79 -4.76
C ALA A 44 -4.92 -11.62 -5.50
N PRO A 45 -4.24 -10.96 -6.45
CA PRO A 45 -4.86 -9.94 -7.26
C PRO A 45 -5.97 -10.53 -8.12
N VAL A 46 -7.05 -9.77 -8.29
CA VAL A 46 -8.14 -10.07 -9.22
C VAL A 46 -7.94 -9.31 -10.53
N ALA A 47 -8.56 -9.78 -11.60
CA ALA A 47 -8.46 -9.13 -12.90
C ALA A 47 -9.06 -7.71 -12.87
N ILE A 48 -8.40 -6.73 -13.49
CA ILE A 48 -8.87 -5.34 -13.57
C ILE A 48 -10.29 -5.21 -14.16
N THR A 49 -10.73 -6.17 -14.97
CA THR A 49 -12.07 -6.21 -15.58
C THR A 49 -13.20 -6.25 -14.56
N VAL A 50 -12.93 -6.65 -13.30
CA VAL A 50 -13.94 -6.56 -12.21
C VAL A 50 -14.35 -5.12 -11.90
N LEU A 51 -13.54 -4.14 -12.29
CA LEU A 51 -13.80 -2.72 -12.07
C LEU A 51 -14.56 -2.06 -13.26
N GLY A 52 -14.82 -2.80 -14.33
CA GLY A 52 -15.45 -2.28 -15.56
C GLY A 52 -14.45 -2.00 -16.68
N GLU A 53 -14.96 -1.80 -17.90
CA GLU A 53 -14.17 -1.65 -19.13
C GLU A 53 -13.28 -0.38 -19.12
N ASP A 54 -13.77 0.69 -18.49
CA ASP A 54 -13.09 1.99 -18.44
C ASP A 54 -12.11 2.14 -17.26
N ALA A 55 -11.96 1.11 -16.42
CA ALA A 55 -11.18 1.19 -15.19
C ALA A 55 -9.73 1.62 -15.41
N LEU A 56 -9.07 1.10 -16.46
CA LEU A 56 -7.69 1.49 -16.78
C LEU A 56 -7.58 2.97 -17.17
N VAL A 57 -8.58 3.49 -17.88
CA VAL A 57 -8.64 4.91 -18.27
C VAL A 57 -8.82 5.78 -17.04
N ASP A 58 -9.73 5.41 -16.15
CA ASP A 58 -10.00 6.16 -14.92
C ASP A 58 -8.82 6.14 -13.95
N ILE A 59 -8.16 4.98 -13.78
CA ILE A 59 -6.91 4.86 -13.02
C ILE A 59 -5.83 5.76 -13.62
N THR A 60 -5.61 5.68 -14.93
CA THR A 60 -4.59 6.48 -15.63
C THR A 60 -4.86 7.97 -15.46
N ARG A 61 -6.11 8.41 -15.64
CA ARG A 61 -6.53 9.81 -15.48
C ARG A 61 -6.31 10.31 -14.06
N THR A 62 -6.77 9.55 -13.07
CA THR A 62 -6.66 9.90 -11.64
C THR A 62 -5.20 9.97 -11.19
N LEU A 63 -4.36 9.03 -11.63
CA LEU A 63 -2.94 9.03 -11.32
C LEU A 63 -2.22 10.21 -11.98
N THR A 64 -2.42 10.41 -13.29
CA THR A 64 -1.77 11.47 -14.10
C THR A 64 -1.98 12.87 -13.53
N ALA A 65 -3.12 13.12 -12.88
CA ALA A 65 -3.43 14.41 -12.27
C ALA A 65 -2.50 14.79 -11.11
N LYS A 66 -1.75 13.82 -10.55
CA LYS A 66 -0.91 13.99 -9.36
C LYS A 66 0.56 13.65 -9.61
N LEU A 67 0.89 13.07 -10.77
CA LEU A 67 2.26 12.82 -11.20
C LEU A 67 3.01 14.12 -11.51
N ASP A 68 4.32 14.12 -11.28
CA ASP A 68 5.21 15.21 -11.67
C ASP A 68 5.39 15.30 -13.20
N VAL A 69 6.25 16.21 -13.66
CA VAL A 69 6.46 16.42 -15.11
C VAL A 69 7.13 15.21 -15.77
N ASP A 70 8.11 14.60 -15.12
CA ASP A 70 8.93 13.53 -15.72
C ASP A 70 8.21 12.19 -15.68
N GLN A 71 7.48 11.90 -14.59
CA GLN A 71 6.54 10.78 -14.50
C GLN A 71 5.46 10.87 -15.58
N ARG A 72 4.92 12.06 -15.87
CA ARG A 72 3.95 12.24 -16.97
C ARG A 72 4.59 12.04 -18.35
N LYS A 73 5.85 12.42 -18.54
CA LYS A 73 6.57 12.12 -19.79
C LYS A 73 6.81 10.63 -19.96
N LEU A 74 7.21 9.93 -18.90
CA LEU A 74 7.34 8.47 -18.91
C LEU A 74 6.02 7.81 -19.29
N LEU A 75 4.93 8.18 -18.61
CA LEU A 75 3.60 7.62 -18.86
C LEU A 75 3.09 7.83 -20.29
N ARG A 76 3.44 8.96 -20.91
CA ARG A 76 3.11 9.22 -22.33
C ARG A 76 3.88 8.31 -23.29
N ARG A 77 5.16 8.03 -23.00
CA ARG A 77 6.00 7.13 -23.80
C ARG A 77 5.63 5.67 -23.57
N HIS A 78 5.24 5.34 -22.33
CA HIS A 78 4.92 4.00 -21.86
C HIS A 78 3.54 4.01 -21.18
N PRO A 79 2.44 4.00 -21.95
CA PRO A 79 1.10 4.00 -21.37
C PRO A 79 0.85 2.82 -20.44
N LEU A 80 0.02 3.03 -19.40
CA LEU A 80 -0.39 1.94 -18.53
C LEU A 80 -1.11 0.83 -19.30
N ARG A 81 -0.92 -0.40 -18.84
CA ARG A 81 -1.53 -1.62 -19.36
C ARG A 81 -2.04 -2.42 -18.18
N PRO A 82 -2.96 -3.38 -18.37
CA PRO A 82 -3.47 -4.21 -17.28
C PRO A 82 -2.37 -4.87 -16.43
N LYS A 83 -1.25 -5.28 -17.04
CA LYS A 83 -0.11 -5.88 -16.33
C LYS A 83 0.59 -4.96 -15.32
N HIS A 84 0.34 -3.65 -15.37
CA HIS A 84 0.89 -2.66 -14.45
C HIS A 84 -0.05 -2.38 -13.27
N VAL A 85 -1.20 -3.06 -13.21
CA VAL A 85 -2.28 -2.78 -12.26
C VAL A 85 -2.64 -4.07 -11.55
N GLU A 86 -2.47 -4.08 -10.24
CA GLU A 86 -2.96 -5.13 -9.37
C GLU A 86 -4.18 -4.62 -8.61
N VAL A 87 -5.22 -5.44 -8.55
CA VAL A 87 -6.50 -5.10 -7.91
C VAL A 87 -6.77 -6.09 -6.80
N PHE A 88 -7.11 -5.60 -5.62
CA PHE A 88 -7.37 -6.42 -4.44
C PHE A 88 -8.73 -6.09 -3.87
N ALA A 89 -9.64 -7.07 -3.86
CA ALA A 89 -10.96 -6.91 -3.27
C ALA A 89 -10.86 -6.83 -1.74
N GLY A 90 -11.57 -5.90 -1.13
CA GLY A 90 -11.58 -5.71 0.32
C GLY A 90 -12.79 -4.90 0.79
N ARG A 91 -12.83 -4.64 2.09
CA ARG A 91 -13.87 -3.87 2.76
C ARG A 91 -13.24 -2.62 3.33
N PHE A 92 -13.51 -1.48 2.70
CA PHE A 92 -12.89 -0.22 3.06
C PHE A 92 -13.96 0.85 3.34
N PRO A 93 -13.70 1.84 4.20
CA PRO A 93 -14.68 2.87 4.49
C PRO A 93 -14.99 3.74 3.25
N GLY A 94 -16.13 4.42 3.28
CA GLY A 94 -16.47 5.42 2.26
C GLY A 94 -16.80 4.84 0.89
N GLY A 95 -17.38 3.62 0.85
CA GLY A 95 -17.82 2.96 -0.38
C GLY A 95 -16.70 2.39 -1.24
N ARG A 96 -15.47 2.34 -0.72
CA ARG A 96 -14.30 1.74 -1.39
C ARG A 96 -14.42 0.22 -1.36
N THR A 97 -14.18 -0.43 -2.50
CA THR A 97 -14.39 -1.88 -2.69
C THR A 97 -13.12 -2.62 -3.06
N HIS A 98 -12.19 -1.95 -3.73
CA HIS A 98 -10.93 -2.55 -4.14
C HIS A 98 -9.79 -1.59 -3.90
N ALA A 99 -8.70 -2.09 -3.34
CA ALA A 99 -7.40 -1.44 -3.38
C ALA A 99 -6.75 -1.72 -4.74
N ILE A 100 -6.04 -0.74 -5.29
CA ILE A 100 -5.38 -0.82 -6.58
C ILE A 100 -3.93 -0.38 -6.37
N ILE A 101 -2.99 -1.26 -6.72
CA ILE A 101 -1.58 -0.91 -6.82
C ILE A 101 -1.23 -0.76 -8.29
N VAL A 102 -0.71 0.40 -8.66
CA VAL A 102 -0.17 0.66 -10.00
C VAL A 102 1.34 0.67 -9.89
N ARG A 103 2.03 -0.07 -10.77
CA ARG A 103 3.48 -0.04 -10.93
C ARG A 103 3.87 -0.10 -12.39
N LEU A 104 4.50 0.97 -12.87
CA LEU A 104 5.18 1.06 -14.14
C LEU A 104 6.64 1.42 -13.88
N ALA A 105 7.49 0.40 -13.97
CA ALA A 105 8.94 0.53 -14.00
C ALA A 105 9.43 0.12 -15.39
N VAL A 106 10.26 0.95 -15.99
CA VAL A 106 10.86 0.69 -17.30
C VAL A 106 12.36 0.50 -17.08
N PRO A 107 12.96 -0.61 -17.53
CA PRO A 107 14.39 -0.83 -17.37
C PRO A 107 15.19 0.35 -17.94
N ASP A 108 16.21 0.78 -17.19
CA ASP A 108 17.12 1.88 -17.56
C ASP A 108 16.46 3.26 -17.74
N GLU A 109 15.22 3.45 -17.27
CA GLU A 109 14.52 4.74 -17.29
C GLU A 109 13.98 5.14 -15.90
N ASP A 110 14.46 6.27 -15.40
CA ASP A 110 13.85 6.98 -14.27
C ASP A 110 12.92 8.09 -14.79
N PRO A 111 11.83 8.43 -14.09
CA PRO A 111 11.36 7.88 -12.81
C PRO A 111 10.51 6.62 -12.96
N VAL A 112 10.18 5.95 -11.85
CA VAL A 112 9.06 4.98 -11.76
C VAL A 112 7.72 5.72 -11.60
N VAL A 113 6.65 5.17 -12.17
CA VAL A 113 5.27 5.57 -11.89
C VAL A 113 4.62 4.51 -11.02
N SER A 114 4.40 4.81 -9.73
CA SER A 114 3.76 3.90 -8.80
C SER A 114 2.76 4.61 -7.87
N GLY A 115 1.67 3.93 -7.51
CA GLY A 115 0.64 4.54 -6.67
C GLY A 115 -0.37 3.55 -6.08
N VAL A 116 -1.00 3.97 -4.97
CA VAL A 116 -2.11 3.26 -4.32
C VAL A 116 -3.39 4.05 -4.57
N LEU A 117 -4.37 3.39 -5.18
CA LEU A 117 -5.71 3.92 -5.43
C LEU A 117 -6.78 3.02 -4.82
N PHE A 118 -8.00 3.52 -4.75
CA PHE A 118 -9.19 2.73 -4.45
C PHE A 118 -10.25 2.93 -5.52
N ALA A 119 -10.87 1.83 -5.95
CA ALA A 119 -12.15 1.89 -6.64
C ALA A 119 -13.30 1.93 -5.62
N LYS A 120 -14.36 2.66 -5.96
CA LYS A 120 -15.60 2.77 -5.18
C LYS A 120 -16.76 2.04 -5.85
N GLN A 121 -17.81 1.79 -5.08
CA GLN A 121 -19.05 1.18 -5.55
C GLN A 121 -19.72 1.96 -6.69
N ASP A 122 -19.52 3.28 -6.73
CA ASP A 122 -20.05 4.16 -7.79
C ASP A 122 -19.18 4.17 -9.07
N GLY A 123 -18.13 3.34 -9.12
CA GLY A 123 -17.19 3.26 -10.24
C GLY A 123 -16.07 4.30 -10.18
N SER A 124 -16.11 5.26 -9.26
CA SER A 124 -15.05 6.27 -9.16
C SER A 124 -13.75 5.70 -8.59
N VAL A 125 -12.63 6.28 -9.02
CA VAL A 125 -11.29 5.93 -8.56
C VAL A 125 -10.69 7.09 -7.77
N GLU A 126 -10.18 6.79 -6.58
CA GLU A 126 -9.53 7.75 -5.67
C GLU A 126 -8.07 7.38 -5.47
N LEU A 127 -7.16 8.33 -5.71
CA LEU A 127 -5.74 8.17 -5.37
C LEU A 127 -5.51 8.49 -3.89
N VAL A 128 -4.73 7.65 -3.21
CA VAL A 128 -4.35 7.84 -1.81
C VAL A 128 -2.86 8.07 -1.63
N ALA A 129 -2.02 7.37 -2.38
CA ALA A 129 -0.57 7.52 -2.31
C ALA A 129 0.07 7.43 -3.70
N ILE A 130 1.18 8.14 -3.88
CA ILE A 130 2.16 7.95 -4.96
C ILE A 130 3.47 7.69 -4.25
N SER A 131 4.30 6.80 -4.80
CA SER A 131 5.65 6.60 -4.24
C SER A 131 6.45 7.90 -4.25
N GLY A 132 7.41 8.00 -3.32
CA GLY A 132 8.41 9.06 -3.31
C GLY A 132 9.31 9.01 -4.56
N VAL A 133 10.38 9.82 -4.57
CA VAL A 133 11.31 9.92 -5.72
C VAL A 133 11.77 8.52 -6.16
N TRP A 134 11.22 8.07 -7.28
CA TRP A 134 11.53 6.82 -7.98
C TRP A 134 11.21 5.52 -7.22
N GLY A 135 10.28 5.60 -6.27
CA GLY A 135 9.86 4.42 -5.52
C GLY A 135 8.90 3.50 -6.29
N GLU A 136 8.95 2.22 -5.97
CA GLU A 136 8.02 1.17 -6.37
C GLU A 136 7.14 0.81 -5.18
N LEU A 137 5.82 0.81 -5.42
CA LEU A 137 4.86 0.34 -4.43
C LEU A 137 4.50 -1.11 -4.75
N GLU A 138 4.54 -1.97 -3.73
CA GLU A 138 4.13 -3.37 -3.84
C GLU A 138 3.20 -3.76 -2.71
N MET A 139 2.16 -4.52 -3.04
CA MET A 139 1.22 -5.01 -2.04
C MET A 139 1.87 -6.05 -1.15
N PHE A 140 1.91 -5.81 0.17
CA PHE A 140 2.39 -6.81 1.11
C PHE A 140 1.23 -7.62 1.70
N ALA A 141 0.19 -6.95 2.23
CA ALA A 141 -0.93 -7.63 2.88
C ALA A 141 -2.16 -6.73 3.11
N MET A 142 -3.32 -7.36 3.25
CA MET A 142 -4.50 -6.76 3.87
C MET A 142 -4.70 -7.32 5.28
N VAL A 143 -5.19 -6.49 6.19
CA VAL A 143 -5.39 -6.90 7.58
C VAL A 143 -6.53 -6.10 8.18
N ASP A 144 -7.42 -6.77 8.90
CA ASP A 144 -8.41 -6.14 9.78
C ASP A 144 -7.80 -6.04 11.18
N LEU A 145 -7.13 -4.92 11.47
CA LEU A 145 -6.34 -4.76 12.70
C LEU A 145 -7.22 -4.69 13.95
N ASP A 146 -8.38 -4.07 13.82
CA ASP A 146 -9.29 -3.79 14.93
C ASP A 146 -10.39 -4.88 15.09
N GLY A 147 -10.55 -5.76 14.10
CA GLY A 147 -11.58 -6.80 14.06
C GLY A 147 -12.98 -6.25 13.78
N ASP A 148 -13.08 -5.09 13.12
CA ASP A 148 -14.34 -4.41 12.83
C ASP A 148 -14.90 -4.74 11.44
N GLY A 149 -14.20 -5.61 10.69
CA GLY A 149 -14.53 -6.01 9.34
C GLY A 149 -14.07 -5.01 8.28
N ILE A 150 -13.29 -4.00 8.64
CA ILE A 150 -12.64 -3.05 7.73
C ILE A 150 -11.19 -3.45 7.55
N ASP A 151 -10.76 -3.52 6.30
CA ASP A 151 -9.40 -3.89 5.95
C ASP A 151 -8.49 -2.65 5.90
N GLU A 152 -7.32 -2.74 6.52
CA GLU A 152 -6.15 -1.90 6.28
C GLU A 152 -5.24 -2.50 5.19
N LEU A 153 -4.45 -1.64 4.56
CA LEU A 153 -3.48 -2.03 3.54
C LEU A 153 -2.07 -1.92 4.11
N VAL A 154 -1.27 -2.96 3.93
CA VAL A 154 0.17 -2.94 4.15
C VAL A 154 0.85 -3.06 2.79
N TYR A 155 1.70 -2.10 2.46
CA TYR A 155 2.44 -2.10 1.20
C TYR A 155 3.88 -1.68 1.44
N GLU A 156 4.77 -2.18 0.59
CA GLU A 156 6.16 -1.75 0.53
C GLU A 156 6.27 -0.52 -0.37
N ASP A 157 7.09 0.44 0.03
CA ASP A 157 7.51 1.59 -0.76
C ASP A 157 9.04 1.55 -0.83
N ALA A 158 9.57 1.02 -1.93
CA ALA A 158 11.00 0.77 -2.14
C ALA A 158 11.57 1.70 -3.19
N TYR A 159 12.71 2.33 -2.94
CA TYR A 159 13.44 3.19 -3.89
C TYR A 159 14.92 2.80 -3.91
N HIS A 160 15.73 3.45 -4.76
CA HIS A 160 17.11 3.02 -5.03
C HIS A 160 18.03 2.98 -3.79
N GLU A 161 17.68 3.73 -2.74
CA GLU A 161 18.47 3.90 -1.51
C GLU A 161 17.82 3.27 -0.27
N GLY A 162 16.62 2.72 -0.38
CA GLY A 162 15.99 2.08 0.77
C GLY A 162 14.56 1.61 0.57
N TRP A 163 13.94 1.13 1.63
CA TRP A 163 12.57 0.63 1.61
C TRP A 163 11.84 0.93 2.91
N TYR A 164 10.52 1.09 2.78
CA TYR A 164 9.62 1.28 3.91
C TYR A 164 8.42 0.34 3.80
N LEU A 165 8.05 -0.30 4.90
CA LEU A 165 6.76 -0.95 5.03
C LEU A 165 5.75 0.07 5.58
N GLN A 166 4.73 0.38 4.78
CA GLN A 166 3.70 1.37 5.07
C GLN A 166 2.40 0.70 5.47
N LEU A 167 1.73 1.24 6.49
CA LEU A 167 0.36 0.92 6.86
C LEU A 167 -0.57 2.04 6.43
N LEU A 168 -1.49 1.74 5.52
CA LEU A 168 -2.66 2.56 5.21
C LEU A 168 -3.80 2.14 6.13
N TYR A 169 -4.21 3.06 7.00
CA TYR A 169 -5.29 2.86 7.98
C TYR A 169 -6.30 3.99 7.94
N TRP A 170 -7.38 3.85 8.70
CA TRP A 170 -8.53 4.76 8.62
C TRP A 170 -8.67 5.62 9.88
N LYS A 171 -8.92 6.92 9.69
CA LYS A 171 -9.30 7.83 10.78
C LYS A 171 -10.52 8.63 10.37
N LYS A 172 -11.67 8.36 11.00
CA LYS A 172 -12.97 8.95 10.65
C LYS A 172 -13.32 8.75 9.16
N GLY A 173 -13.03 7.55 8.62
CA GLY A 173 -13.28 7.20 7.21
C GLY A 173 -12.30 7.77 6.19
N ALA A 174 -11.35 8.62 6.62
CA ALA A 174 -10.29 9.14 5.76
C ALA A 174 -9.02 8.27 5.86
N PRO A 175 -8.31 8.03 4.73
CA PRO A 175 -7.07 7.28 4.75
C PRO A 175 -5.96 8.06 5.45
N LYS A 176 -5.09 7.33 6.15
CA LYS A 176 -3.87 7.78 6.80
C LYS A 176 -2.77 6.76 6.55
N ILE A 177 -1.54 7.23 6.45
CA ILE A 177 -0.38 6.37 6.21
C ILE A 177 0.55 6.48 7.41
N ARG A 178 1.09 5.35 7.86
CA ARG A 178 2.11 5.25 8.90
C ARG A 178 3.20 4.28 8.46
N THR A 179 4.44 4.73 8.48
CA THR A 179 5.60 3.84 8.37
C THR A 179 5.65 2.89 9.56
N LEU A 180 5.66 1.58 9.29
CA LEU A 180 5.83 0.53 10.29
C LEU A 180 7.31 0.25 10.56
N THR A 181 8.08 0.11 9.50
CA THR A 181 9.52 -0.12 9.53
C THR A 181 10.14 0.30 8.20
N GLY A 182 11.46 0.38 8.15
CA GLY A 182 12.25 0.71 6.97
C GLY A 182 13.70 0.89 7.36
N ASP A 183 14.58 0.92 6.37
CA ASP A 183 16.02 1.06 6.56
C ASP A 183 16.47 2.50 6.79
N GLY A 184 15.58 3.48 6.63
CA GLY A 184 15.63 4.80 7.25
C GLY A 184 17.00 5.47 7.18
N VAL A 185 17.29 6.14 6.06
CA VAL A 185 18.33 7.17 6.04
C VAL A 185 17.82 8.42 6.75
#